data_AF-A0A943FUJ5-F1
#
_entry.id   AF-A0A943FUJ5-F1
#
_cell.length_a   1.000
_cell.length_b   1.000
_cell.length_c   1.000
_cell.angle_alpha   90.00
_cell.angle_beta   90.00
_cell.angle_gamma   90.00
#
_symmetry.space_group_name_H-M   'P 1'
#
loop_
_entity.id
_entity.type
_entity.pdbx_description
1 polymer ?
#
loop_
_entity_poly.entity_id
_entity_poly.type
_entity_poly.pdbx_seq_one_letter_code
_entity_poly.pdbx_strand_id
1 'polypeptide(L)'
;MKQFQNNKVKYKVYKLGEGNERLFDISSPKNRFNANTVTFGGKYPYVVRSSLNNGIRGYITQDECYLNPAKTISFGQDTATIFYQEKPYFTGDKIKVMSYRDCELNPELACYLLTVMRKAFQNFAWGQSSFNENILKNMEIRLPVDSNDNIDYTYITAFIKAQEKLSIKSVIDWKDKIISTSKKCI
;
A
#
# COMPACT_ATOMS: atom_id res chain seq x y z
N MET A 1 7.20 -17.67 15.83
CA MET A 1 7.83 -16.40 16.26
C MET A 1 9.33 -16.52 16.48
N LYS A 2 9.84 -17.56 17.16
CA LYS A 2 11.30 -17.74 17.35
C LYS A 2 12.11 -17.69 16.04
N GLN A 3 11.55 -18.11 14.90
CA GLN A 3 12.22 -18.03 13.59
C GLN A 3 12.52 -16.59 13.11
N PHE A 4 11.73 -15.59 13.51
CA PHE A 4 11.94 -14.18 13.15
C PHE A 4 12.83 -13.44 14.16
N GLN A 5 13.02 -14.01 15.35
CA GLN A 5 13.88 -13.46 16.40
C GLN A 5 15.31 -14.03 16.35
N ASN A 6 15.49 -15.23 15.78
CA ASN A 6 16.80 -15.91 15.74
C ASN A 6 17.57 -15.77 14.42
N ASN A 7 16.93 -15.36 13.31
CA ASN A 7 17.65 -15.07 12.07
C ASN A 7 18.06 -13.59 12.05
N LYS A 8 19.37 -13.31 11.92
CA LYS A 8 19.86 -11.99 11.51
C LYS A 8 19.34 -11.72 10.09
N VAL A 9 18.15 -11.14 9.97
CA VAL A 9 17.60 -10.71 8.68
C VAL A 9 18.47 -9.59 8.15
N LYS A 10 19.04 -9.78 6.96
CA LYS A 10 19.77 -8.72 6.24
C LYS A 10 18.75 -7.84 5.54
N TYR A 11 19.00 -6.53 5.55
CA TYR A 11 18.16 -5.55 4.85
C TYR A 11 19.01 -4.75 3.87
N LYS A 12 18.45 -4.46 2.70
CA LYS A 12 19.01 -3.54 1.70
C LYS A 12 18.11 -2.32 1.54
N VAL A 13 18.70 -1.17 1.23
CA VAL A 13 18.00 0.07 0.94
C VAL A 13 17.60 0.08 -0.53
N TYR A 14 16.36 0.47 -0.80
CA TYR A 14 15.82 0.63 -2.15
C TYR A 14 15.16 1.99 -2.29
N LYS A 15 15.37 2.64 -3.44
CA LYS A 15 14.61 3.84 -3.84
C LYS A 15 13.27 3.44 -4.44
N LEU A 16 12.25 4.25 -4.22
CA LEU A 16 10.91 3.94 -4.73
C LEU A 16 10.84 3.97 -6.26
N GLY A 17 11.43 4.98 -6.92
CA GLY A 17 11.24 5.18 -8.36
C GLY A 17 12.47 5.66 -9.14
N GLU A 18 13.61 5.87 -8.47
CA GLU A 18 14.83 6.37 -9.11
C GLU A 18 15.88 5.26 -9.29
N GLY A 19 16.50 5.22 -10.48
CA GLY A 19 17.61 4.32 -10.80
C GLY A 19 17.22 2.91 -11.27
N ASN A 20 18.26 2.10 -11.51
CA ASN A 20 18.14 0.75 -12.06
C ASN A 20 17.75 -0.32 -11.03
N GLU A 21 17.72 0.01 -9.74
CA GLU A 21 17.25 -0.87 -8.66
C GLU A 21 15.95 -0.33 -8.02
N ARG A 22 15.25 0.60 -8.69
CA ARG A 22 13.98 1.13 -8.21
C ARG A 22 12.93 0.03 -8.05
N LEU A 23 12.05 0.19 -7.06
CA LEU A 23 10.97 -0.75 -6.79
C LEU A 23 9.75 -0.55 -7.70
N PHE A 24 9.47 0.70 -8.07
CA PHE A 24 8.26 1.06 -8.79
C PHE A 24 8.55 1.90 -10.03
N ASP A 25 7.76 1.64 -11.07
CA ASP A 25 7.55 2.59 -12.15
C ASP A 25 6.46 3.57 -11.73
N ILE A 26 6.86 4.82 -11.48
CA ILE A 26 5.99 5.89 -10.99
C ILE A 26 5.55 6.76 -12.17
N SER A 27 4.25 6.84 -12.41
CA SER A 27 3.66 7.62 -13.49
C SER A 27 2.48 8.48 -13.02
N SER A 28 2.13 9.48 -13.82
CA SER A 28 0.86 10.19 -13.65
C SER A 28 -0.26 9.39 -14.32
N PRO A 29 -1.49 9.42 -13.77
CA PRO A 29 -2.66 8.87 -14.44
C PRO A 29 -2.83 9.43 -15.85
N LYS A 30 -3.38 8.62 -16.75
CA LYS A 30 -3.65 9.03 -18.14
C LYS A 30 -4.63 10.20 -18.23
N ASN A 31 -5.57 10.28 -17.29
CA ASN A 31 -6.48 11.40 -17.15
C ASN A 31 -6.78 11.69 -15.67
N ARG A 32 -7.16 12.93 -15.37
CA ARG A 32 -7.56 13.37 -14.04
C ARG A 32 -9.02 13.81 -14.10
N PHE A 33 -9.89 13.09 -13.39
CA PHE A 33 -11.30 13.44 -13.37
C PHE A 33 -11.58 14.40 -12.22
N ASN A 34 -12.33 15.48 -12.46
CA ASN A 34 -12.71 16.41 -11.40
C ASN A 34 -13.86 15.79 -10.58
N ALA A 35 -13.71 15.74 -9.27
CA ALA A 35 -14.72 15.14 -8.40
C ALA A 35 -16.09 15.86 -8.44
N ASN A 36 -16.13 17.11 -8.89
CA ASN A 36 -17.36 17.89 -9.04
C ASN A 36 -18.05 17.67 -10.40
N THR A 37 -17.39 17.00 -11.35
CA THR A 37 -17.92 16.78 -12.71
C THR A 37 -18.24 15.32 -12.98
N VAL A 38 -17.79 14.39 -12.13
CA VAL A 38 -18.09 12.96 -12.26
C VAL A 38 -19.43 12.61 -11.65
N THR A 39 -20.12 11.64 -12.27
CA THR A 39 -21.34 11.04 -11.72
C THR A 39 -20.99 9.76 -10.97
N PHE A 40 -21.46 9.65 -9.73
CA PHE A 40 -21.26 8.48 -8.88
C PHE A 40 -22.32 7.39 -9.13
N GLY A 41 -21.98 6.15 -8.78
CA GLY A 41 -22.83 4.96 -9.04
C GLY A 41 -22.38 4.14 -10.25
N GLY A 42 -21.14 4.35 -10.72
CA GLY A 42 -20.57 3.63 -11.86
C GLY A 42 -19.88 2.31 -11.49
N LYS A 43 -19.07 1.81 -12.42
CA LYS A 43 -18.44 0.47 -12.35
C LYS A 43 -17.09 0.45 -11.64
N TYR A 44 -16.25 1.46 -11.85
CA TYR A 44 -14.85 1.44 -11.43
C TYR A 44 -14.60 2.34 -10.22
N PRO A 45 -13.71 1.95 -9.28
CA PRO A 45 -13.32 2.81 -8.17
C PRO A 45 -12.80 4.16 -8.66
N TYR A 46 -13.23 5.24 -8.00
CA TYR A 46 -12.70 6.58 -8.17
C TYR A 46 -11.83 6.94 -6.98
N VAL A 47 -10.52 6.90 -7.21
CA VAL A 47 -9.48 7.06 -6.19
C VAL A 47 -9.04 8.52 -6.10
N VAL A 48 -9.09 9.08 -4.90
CA VAL A 48 -8.68 10.45 -4.59
C VAL A 48 -7.70 10.46 -3.42
N ARG A 49 -7.22 11.66 -3.05
CA ARG A 49 -6.25 11.87 -1.97
C ARG A 49 -6.83 11.75 -0.55
N SER A 50 -7.83 10.89 -0.38
CA SER A 50 -8.45 10.64 0.92
C SER A 50 -7.64 9.60 1.69
N SER A 51 -7.47 9.78 3.00
CA SER A 51 -6.89 8.77 3.89
C SER A 51 -7.88 7.68 4.30
N LEU A 52 -9.13 7.78 3.85
CA LEU A 52 -10.22 6.87 4.18
C LEU A 52 -10.50 5.91 3.03
N ASN A 53 -11.08 4.75 3.36
CA ASN A 53 -11.67 3.80 2.40
C ASN A 53 -10.76 3.47 1.19
N ASN A 54 -9.48 3.20 1.44
CA ASN A 54 -8.51 2.89 0.38
C ASN A 54 -8.36 3.99 -0.70
N GLY A 55 -8.66 5.25 -0.33
CA GLY A 55 -8.70 6.38 -1.25
C GLY A 55 -9.96 6.42 -2.13
N ILE A 56 -10.86 5.43 -2.03
CA ILE A 56 -12.04 5.31 -2.87
C ILE A 56 -13.13 6.25 -2.36
N ARG A 57 -13.42 7.31 -3.13
CA ARG A 57 -14.53 8.24 -2.85
C ARG A 57 -15.89 7.70 -3.28
N GLY A 58 -15.88 6.80 -4.26
CA GLY A 58 -17.07 6.17 -4.81
C GLY A 58 -16.71 5.44 -6.10
N TYR A 59 -17.73 5.12 -6.91
CA TYR A 59 -17.54 4.43 -8.17
C TYR A 59 -18.07 5.29 -9.32
N ILE A 60 -17.33 5.33 -10.42
CA ILE A 60 -17.67 6.10 -11.62
C ILE A 60 -17.47 5.22 -12.86
N THR A 61 -18.08 5.63 -13.96
CA THR A 61 -17.85 5.04 -15.29
C THR A 61 -17.38 6.16 -16.21
N GLN A 62 -16.25 5.95 -16.86
CA GLN A 62 -15.62 6.84 -17.84
C GLN A 62 -15.04 5.95 -18.96
N ASP A 63 -14.45 6.56 -19.98
CA ASP A 63 -13.76 5.82 -21.02
C ASP A 63 -12.64 4.96 -20.42
N GLU A 64 -12.69 3.65 -20.69
CA GLU A 64 -11.76 2.66 -20.15
C GLU A 64 -10.32 2.87 -20.62
N CYS A 65 -10.09 3.62 -21.71
CA CYS A 65 -8.73 3.97 -22.15
C CYS A 65 -7.95 4.77 -21.08
N TYR A 66 -8.67 5.47 -20.19
CA TYR A 66 -8.13 6.23 -19.07
C TYR A 66 -8.02 5.44 -17.75
N LEU A 67 -8.35 4.15 -17.74
CA LEU A 67 -8.17 3.33 -16.54
C LEU A 67 -6.70 3.21 -16.19
N ASN A 68 -6.42 3.37 -14.90
CA ASN A 68 -5.16 2.97 -14.32
C ASN A 68 -5.19 1.46 -14.07
N PRO A 69 -4.04 0.78 -14.24
CA PRO A 69 -3.96 -0.67 -14.09
C PRO A 69 -4.27 -1.12 -12.65
N ALA A 70 -4.91 -2.29 -12.56
CA ALA A 70 -5.08 -3.02 -11.31
C ALA A 70 -3.73 -3.41 -10.69
N LYS A 71 -3.76 -3.81 -9.42
CA LYS A 71 -2.60 -4.32 -8.68
C LYS A 71 -1.43 -3.34 -8.68
N THR A 72 -1.75 -2.05 -8.56
CA THR A 72 -0.78 -0.97 -8.41
C THR A 72 -1.02 -0.22 -7.10
N ILE A 73 -0.09 0.65 -6.72
CA ILE A 73 -0.24 1.54 -5.57
C ILE A 73 -0.63 2.93 -6.06
N SER A 74 -1.71 3.49 -5.52
CA SER A 74 -2.08 4.90 -5.68
C SER A 74 -1.42 5.73 -4.58
N PHE A 75 -0.72 6.80 -4.97
CA PHE A 75 -0.06 7.74 -4.05
C PHE A 75 -0.62 9.16 -4.20
N GLY A 76 -1.21 9.71 -3.14
CA GLY A 76 -1.73 11.08 -3.11
C GLY A 76 -0.68 12.11 -2.73
N GLN A 77 -0.20 12.88 -3.72
CA GLN A 77 1.01 13.71 -3.61
C GLN A 77 0.98 14.82 -2.56
N ASP A 78 -0.16 15.39 -2.19
CA ASP A 78 -0.17 16.42 -1.13
C ASP A 78 -0.42 15.83 0.26
N THR A 79 -0.88 14.58 0.32
CA THR A 79 -1.43 13.97 1.55
C THR A 79 -0.63 12.77 2.03
N ALA A 80 0.39 12.34 1.27
CA ALA A 80 1.10 11.08 1.46
C ALA A 80 0.18 9.88 1.67
N THR A 81 -1.01 9.88 1.06
CA THR A 81 -1.96 8.76 1.16
C THR A 81 -1.50 7.66 0.22
N ILE A 82 -1.38 6.43 0.74
CA ILE A 82 -0.79 5.30 0.01
C ILE A 82 -1.70 4.09 0.17
N PHE A 83 -2.19 3.59 -0.98
CA PHE A 83 -3.19 2.54 -1.04
C PHE A 83 -2.94 1.59 -2.20
N TYR A 84 -3.20 0.31 -1.97
CA TYR A 84 -3.17 -0.73 -3.00
C TYR A 84 -4.51 -0.77 -3.72
N GLN A 85 -4.50 -0.75 -5.05
CA GLN A 85 -5.71 -0.81 -5.86
C GLN A 85 -5.81 -2.18 -6.52
N GLU A 86 -6.62 -3.07 -5.97
CA GLU A 86 -6.80 -4.44 -6.46
C GLU A 86 -7.45 -4.49 -7.86
N LYS A 87 -8.29 -3.50 -8.18
CA LYS A 87 -9.05 -3.40 -9.44
C LYS A 87 -8.60 -2.21 -10.28
N PRO A 88 -8.83 -2.21 -11.60
CA PRO A 88 -8.61 -1.03 -12.43
C PRO A 88 -9.46 0.13 -11.91
N TYR A 89 -8.92 1.35 -11.98
CA TYR A 89 -9.51 2.51 -11.30
C TYR A 89 -9.28 3.82 -12.04
N PHE A 90 -10.19 4.77 -11.83
CA PHE A 90 -10.00 6.16 -12.23
C PHE A 90 -9.48 6.99 -11.06
N THR A 91 -8.86 8.12 -11.35
CA THR A 91 -8.24 8.98 -10.33
C THR A 91 -8.66 10.43 -10.44
N GLY A 92 -8.73 11.08 -9.28
CA GLY A 92 -8.79 12.53 -9.18
C GLY A 92 -7.42 13.18 -9.38
N ASP A 93 -7.34 14.46 -9.05
CA ASP A 93 -6.12 15.24 -9.21
C ASP A 93 -5.02 14.86 -8.19
N LYS A 94 -3.75 15.01 -8.62
CA LYS A 94 -2.52 14.79 -7.84
C LYS A 94 -2.39 13.38 -7.22
N ILE A 95 -2.84 12.37 -7.96
CA ILE A 95 -2.53 10.96 -7.68
C ILE A 95 -1.37 10.53 -8.58
N LYS A 96 -0.45 9.72 -8.06
CA LYS A 96 0.54 8.95 -8.83
C LYS A 96 0.17 7.48 -8.81
N VAL A 97 0.46 6.80 -9.92
CA VAL A 97 0.31 5.35 -10.07
C VAL A 97 1.70 4.74 -9.96
N MET A 98 1.85 3.76 -9.07
CA MET A 98 3.11 3.07 -8.81
C MET A 98 2.96 1.59 -9.16
N SER A 99 3.51 1.20 -10.30
CA SER A 99 3.54 -0.20 -10.75
C SER A 99 4.79 -0.88 -10.20
N TYR A 100 4.63 -2.01 -9.50
CA TYR A 100 5.78 -2.76 -9.00
C TYR A 100 6.55 -3.39 -10.17
N ARG A 101 7.88 -3.32 -10.14
CA ARG A 101 8.71 -3.65 -11.29
C ARG A 101 8.94 -5.14 -11.48
N ASP A 102 9.23 -5.86 -10.40
CA ASP A 102 9.80 -7.21 -10.50
C ASP A 102 8.74 -8.26 -10.82
N CYS A 103 7.52 -8.06 -10.31
CA CYS A 103 6.42 -8.99 -10.49
C CYS A 103 5.07 -8.29 -10.31
N GLU A 104 3.98 -9.02 -10.56
CA GLU A 104 2.65 -8.55 -10.24
C GLU A 104 2.50 -8.39 -8.71
N LEU A 105 2.01 -7.22 -8.28
CA LEU A 105 1.87 -6.92 -6.87
C LEU A 105 0.66 -7.64 -6.26
N ASN A 106 0.91 -8.72 -5.54
CA ASN A 106 -0.10 -9.44 -4.76
C ASN A 106 -0.43 -8.72 -3.44
N PRO A 107 -1.59 -9.03 -2.80
CA PRO A 107 -2.03 -8.36 -1.58
C PRO A 107 -1.05 -8.47 -0.40
N GLU A 108 -0.38 -9.60 -0.21
CA GLU A 108 0.55 -9.82 0.89
C GLU A 108 1.81 -8.95 0.75
N LEU A 109 2.41 -8.94 -0.45
CA LEU A 109 3.53 -8.07 -0.77
C LEU A 109 3.10 -6.60 -0.70
N ALA A 110 1.92 -6.25 -1.21
CA ALA A 110 1.37 -4.91 -1.10
C ALA A 110 1.21 -4.48 0.36
N CYS A 111 0.70 -5.35 1.23
CA CYS A 111 0.54 -5.07 2.67
C CYS A 111 1.88 -4.75 3.32
N TYR A 112 2.91 -5.55 3.02
CA TYR A 112 4.26 -5.32 3.53
C TYR A 112 4.83 -3.98 3.03
N LEU A 113 4.79 -3.75 1.71
CA LEU A 113 5.32 -2.53 1.08
C LEU A 113 4.60 -1.27 1.59
N LEU A 114 3.26 -1.30 1.67
CA LEU A 114 2.48 -0.19 2.23
C LEU A 114 2.89 0.12 3.67
N THR A 115 3.18 -0.90 4.48
CA THR A 115 3.62 -0.72 5.87
C THR A 115 4.96 0.00 5.95
N VAL A 116 5.97 -0.48 5.21
CA VAL A 116 7.30 0.14 5.23
C VAL A 116 7.30 1.52 4.57
N MET A 117 6.52 1.71 3.51
CA MET A 117 6.35 3.02 2.86
C MET A 117 5.70 4.00 3.82
N ARG A 118 4.57 3.67 4.45
CA ARG A 118 3.91 4.55 5.43
C ARG A 118 4.87 4.95 6.54
N LYS A 119 5.65 4.02 7.07
CA LYS A 119 6.69 4.31 8.06
C LYS A 119 7.73 5.30 7.54
N ALA A 120 8.18 5.13 6.30
CA ALA A 120 9.13 6.05 5.67
C ALA A 120 8.54 7.47 5.55
N PHE A 121 7.27 7.59 5.17
CA PHE A 121 6.59 8.87 4.98
C PHE A 121 6.09 9.54 6.27
N GLN A 122 6.07 8.84 7.42
CA GLN A 122 5.54 9.39 8.69
C GLN A 122 6.20 10.71 9.11
N ASN A 123 7.52 10.85 8.92
CA ASN A 123 8.25 12.06 9.32
C ASN A 123 8.22 13.18 8.26
N PHE A 124 7.81 12.87 7.03
CA PHE A 124 7.81 13.83 5.93
C PHE A 124 6.56 14.71 5.89
N ALA A 125 5.49 14.34 6.61
CA ALA A 125 4.21 15.06 6.58
C ALA A 125 4.21 16.41 7.34
N TRP A 126 5.20 16.68 8.20
CA TRP A 126 5.30 17.95 8.93
C TRP A 126 5.99 19.04 8.09
N GLY A 127 5.18 19.85 7.40
CA GLY A 127 5.60 21.19 6.91
C GLY A 127 6.31 21.26 5.55
N GLN A 128 6.41 20.16 4.78
CA GLN A 128 6.98 20.19 3.43
C GLN A 128 5.87 20.29 2.37
N SER A 129 5.94 21.34 1.57
CA SER A 129 5.16 21.56 0.35
C SER A 129 5.16 20.31 -0.53
N SER A 130 3.97 19.87 -0.96
CA SER A 130 3.64 18.81 -1.94
C SER A 130 4.78 17.84 -2.33
N PHE A 131 4.58 16.53 -2.23
CA PHE A 131 5.52 15.53 -2.76
C PHE A 131 5.66 15.71 -4.28
N ASN A 132 6.64 16.52 -4.69
CA ASN A 132 7.08 16.57 -6.07
C ASN A 132 7.59 15.17 -6.44
N GLU A 133 7.33 14.75 -7.66
CA GLU A 133 7.63 13.41 -8.16
C GLU A 133 9.09 13.01 -7.91
N ASN A 134 10.03 13.97 -7.96
CA ASN A 134 11.45 13.71 -7.67
C ASN A 134 11.69 13.26 -6.22
N ILE A 135 11.00 13.87 -5.24
CA ILE A 135 11.10 13.49 -3.82
C ILE A 135 10.53 12.09 -3.64
N LEU A 136 9.37 11.82 -4.24
CA LEU A 136 8.73 10.51 -4.20
C LEU A 136 9.64 9.42 -4.80
N LYS A 137 10.23 9.66 -5.98
CA LYS A 137 11.13 8.71 -6.65
C LYS A 137 12.39 8.40 -5.85
N ASN A 138 12.95 9.40 -5.16
CA ASN A 138 14.16 9.25 -4.35
C ASN A 138 13.92 8.76 -2.92
N MET A 139 12.67 8.63 -2.50
CA MET A 139 12.35 8.11 -1.17
C MET A 139 12.93 6.70 -0.99
N GLU A 140 13.52 6.45 0.18
CA GLU A 140 14.17 5.19 0.49
C GLU A 140 13.33 4.35 1.45
N ILE A 141 13.27 3.04 1.18
CA ILE A 141 12.74 2.03 2.10
C ILE A 141 13.75 0.90 2.28
N ARG A 142 13.61 0.14 3.36
CA ARG A 142 14.45 -1.03 3.64
C ARG A 142 13.64 -2.30 3.48
N LEU A 143 14.13 -3.23 2.66
CA LEU A 143 13.51 -4.53 2.44
C LEU A 143 14.46 -5.66 2.85
N PRO A 144 13.92 -6.79 3.36
CA PRO A 144 14.72 -7.96 3.68
C PRO A 144 15.30 -8.56 2.40
N VAL A 145 16.53 -9.06 2.47
CA VAL A 145 17.21 -9.69 1.34
C VAL A 145 17.73 -11.08 1.66
N ASP A 146 17.78 -11.93 0.64
CA ASP A 146 18.31 -13.28 0.71
C ASP A 146 19.86 -13.29 0.67
N SER A 147 20.46 -14.47 0.64
CA SER A 147 21.92 -14.62 0.55
C SER A 147 22.55 -14.07 -0.73
N ASN A 148 21.73 -13.83 -1.76
CA ASN A 148 22.14 -13.30 -3.06
C ASN A 148 21.84 -11.79 -3.21
N ASP A 149 21.46 -11.11 -2.11
CA ASP A 149 21.08 -9.70 -2.08
C ASP A 149 19.82 -9.34 -2.91
N ASN A 150 18.99 -10.33 -3.22
CA ASN A 150 17.67 -10.13 -3.82
C ASN A 150 16.60 -9.98 -2.74
N ILE A 151 15.47 -9.33 -3.06
CA ILE A 151 14.35 -9.18 -2.11
C ILE A 151 13.88 -10.57 -1.65
N ASP A 152 13.87 -10.81 -0.34
CA ASP A 152 13.46 -12.09 0.24
C ASP A 152 11.92 -12.17 0.33
N TYR A 153 11.29 -12.51 -0.79
CA TYR A 153 9.84 -12.68 -0.88
C TYR A 153 9.32 -13.83 0.01
N THR A 154 10.14 -14.85 0.27
CA THR A 154 9.79 -15.96 1.16
C THR A 154 9.66 -15.46 2.59
N TYR A 155 10.62 -14.66 3.04
CA TYR A 155 10.57 -14.00 4.34
C TYR A 155 9.37 -13.06 4.44
N ILE A 156 9.14 -12.19 3.45
CA ILE A 156 8.00 -11.24 3.45
C ILE A 156 6.68 -12.00 3.59
N THR A 157 6.49 -13.04 2.79
CA THR A 157 5.28 -13.86 2.82
C THR A 157 5.10 -14.56 4.17
N ALA A 158 6.15 -15.17 4.70
CA ALA A 158 6.11 -15.82 6.00
C ALA A 158 5.81 -14.83 7.13
N PHE A 159 6.36 -13.62 7.05
CA PHE A 159 6.14 -12.55 8.02
C PHE A 159 4.68 -12.09 8.04
N ILE A 160 4.10 -11.81 6.86
CA ILE A 160 2.69 -11.41 6.75
C ILE A 160 1.77 -12.51 7.27
N LYS A 161 1.96 -13.77 6.85
CA LYS A 161 1.16 -14.91 7.34
C LYS A 161 1.26 -15.10 8.85
N ALA A 162 2.46 -14.90 9.42
CA ALA A 162 2.63 -14.95 10.86
C ALA A 162 1.85 -13.84 11.56
N GLN A 163 1.88 -12.61 11.03
CA GLN A 163 1.15 -11.48 11.57
C GLN A 163 -0.38 -11.68 11.49
N GLU A 164 -0.89 -12.19 10.37
CA GLU A 164 -2.30 -12.54 10.19
C GLU A 164 -2.75 -13.58 11.22
N LYS A 165 -1.96 -14.65 11.41
CA LYS A 165 -2.26 -15.69 12.41
C LYS A 165 -2.34 -15.13 13.82
N LEU A 166 -1.51 -14.14 14.15
CA LEU A 166 -1.55 -13.47 15.46
C LEU A 166 -2.79 -12.59 15.62
N SER A 167 -3.14 -11.84 14.58
CA SER A 167 -4.37 -11.02 14.57
C SER A 167 -5.63 -11.88 14.69
N ILE A 168 -5.69 -13.03 14.02
CA ILE A 168 -6.81 -13.97 14.15
C ILE A 168 -6.88 -14.53 15.57
N LYS A 169 -5.73 -14.93 16.13
CA LYS A 169 -5.66 -15.46 17.49
C LYS A 169 -6.16 -14.43 18.52
N SER A 170 -5.74 -13.17 18.42
CA SER A 170 -6.16 -12.13 19.39
C SER A 170 -7.66 -11.87 19.37
N VAL A 171 -8.30 -11.97 18.20
CA VAL A 171 -9.77 -11.85 18.07
C VAL A 171 -10.49 -13.03 18.72
N ILE A 172 -9.97 -14.25 18.55
CA ILE A 172 -10.52 -15.46 19.20
C ILE A 172 -10.41 -15.33 20.73
N ASP A 173 -9.22 -15.00 21.23
CA ASP A 173 -8.97 -14.84 22.66
C ASP A 173 -9.88 -13.77 23.29
N TRP A 174 -10.13 -12.65 22.58
CA TRP A 174 -11.07 -11.61 23.00
C TRP A 174 -12.52 -12.11 23.07
N LYS A 175 -12.96 -12.86 22.06
CA LYS A 175 -14.31 -13.46 22.02
C LYS A 175 -14.52 -14.44 23.17
N ASP A 176 -13.55 -15.31 23.43
CA ASP A 176 -13.62 -16.30 24.52
C ASP A 176 -13.68 -15.62 25.91
N LYS A 177 -12.96 -14.51 26.06
CA LYS A 177 -13.03 -13.68 27.28
C LYS A 177 -14.43 -13.08 27.49
N ILE A 178 -15.08 -12.60 26.42
CA ILE A 178 -16.46 -12.09 26.51
C ILE A 178 -17.42 -13.21 26.93
N ILE A 179 -17.36 -14.36 26.25
CA ILE A 179 -18.24 -15.51 26.54
C ILE A 179 -18.08 -15.98 27.99
N SER A 180 -16.84 -16.13 28.45
CA SER A 180 -16.57 -16.57 29.83
C SER A 180 -17.02 -15.55 30.88
N THR A 181 -16.96 -14.25 30.58
CA THR A 181 -17.46 -13.21 31.48
C THR A 181 -18.99 -13.24 31.53
N SER A 182 -19.67 -13.35 30.38
CA SER A 182 -21.14 -13.43 30.31
C SER A 182 -21.68 -14.66 31.05
N LYS A 183 -21.02 -15.81 30.94
CA LYS A 183 -21.40 -17.03 31.68
C LYS A 183 -21.27 -16.93 33.20
N LYS A 184 -20.48 -15.99 33.72
CA LYS A 184 -20.34 -15.77 35.17
C LYS A 184 -21.39 -14.81 35.75
N CYS A 185 -22.07 -14.05 34.88
CA CYS A 185 -23.09 -13.07 35.28
C CYS A 185 -24.52 -13.61 35.20
N ILE A 186 -24.70 -14.86 34.73
CA ILE A 186 -25.95 -15.62 34.71
C ILE A 186 -25.80 -16.73 35.74
#